data_AF-A0A1Z4C1L8-F1
#
_entry.id   AF-A0A1Z4C1L8-F1
#
_cell.length_a   1.000
_cell.length_b   1.000
_cell.length_c   1.000
_cell.angle_alpha   90.00
_cell.angle_beta   90.00
_cell.angle_gamma   90.00
#
_symmetry.space_group_name_H-M   'P 1'
#
loop_
_entity.id
_entity.type
_entity.pdbx_description
1 polymer ?
#
loop_
_entity_poly.entity_id
_entity_poly.type
_entity_poly.pdbx_seq_one_letter_code
_entity_poly.pdbx_strand_id
1 'polypeptide(L)'
;MKPSSDGNTEIDFSFNAAARSFQAVLRCGGNEIAAICSEKVKFIEIRHDKTMSGLHVVFDIDGVLSEALIALEPTLHCKWWLLSD
;
A
#
# COMPACT_ATOMS: atom_id res chain seq x y z
N MET A 1 -8.00 -13.21 10.48
CA MET A 1 -6.66 -12.58 10.37
C MET A 1 -5.65 -13.56 10.91
N LYS A 2 -4.74 -14.06 10.06
CA LYS A 2 -3.57 -14.81 10.52
C LYS A 2 -2.49 -13.76 10.85
N PRO A 3 -2.04 -13.64 12.10
CA PRO A 3 -0.91 -12.78 12.41
C PRO A 3 0.32 -13.27 11.64
N SER A 4 1.13 -12.33 11.15
CA SER A 4 2.48 -12.63 10.65
C SER A 4 3.30 -13.32 11.74
N SER A 5 4.35 -14.03 11.37
CA SER A 5 5.16 -14.91 12.26
C SER A 5 5.57 -14.28 13.61
N ASP A 6 5.60 -12.94 13.70
CA ASP A 6 5.98 -12.21 14.92
C ASP A 6 4.83 -11.37 15.51
N GLY A 7 3.66 -11.31 14.84
CA GLY A 7 2.45 -10.59 15.28
C GLY A 7 2.60 -9.09 15.50
N ASN A 8 3.81 -8.55 15.34
CA ASN A 8 4.15 -7.21 15.79
C ASN A 8 3.95 -6.16 14.69
N THR A 9 3.83 -6.55 13.42
CA THR A 9 3.69 -5.62 12.29
C THR A 9 2.30 -5.73 11.65
N GLU A 10 1.65 -4.59 11.50
CA GLU A 10 0.28 -4.44 10.99
C GLU A 10 0.25 -3.37 9.88
N ILE A 11 -0.72 -3.49 8.98
CA ILE A 11 -0.99 -2.46 7.98
C ILE A 11 -2.49 -2.20 7.88
N ASP A 12 -2.85 -0.92 7.87
CA ASP A 12 -4.22 -0.49 7.61
C ASP A 12 -4.30 0.21 6.26
N PHE A 13 -5.33 -0.13 5.48
CA PHE A 13 -5.63 0.50 4.21
C PHE A 13 -6.94 1.27 4.30
N SER A 14 -6.95 2.48 3.75
CA SER A 14 -8.15 3.30 3.62
C SER A 14 -8.17 3.93 2.24
N PHE A 15 -9.36 4.04 1.65
CA PHE A 15 -9.53 4.70 0.36
C PHE A 15 -10.85 5.46 0.33
N ASN A 16 -10.88 6.50 -0.50
CA ASN A 16 -12.09 7.27 -0.76
C ASN A 16 -12.25 7.43 -2.27
N ALA A 17 -13.28 6.80 -2.83
CA ALA A 17 -13.54 6.85 -4.27
C ALA A 17 -13.97 8.25 -4.75
N ALA A 18 -14.74 8.99 -3.95
CA ALA A 18 -15.20 10.33 -4.30
C ALA A 18 -14.05 11.35 -4.28
N ALA A 19 -13.18 11.26 -3.27
CA ALA A 19 -11.98 12.09 -3.16
C ALA A 19 -10.79 11.58 -3.99
N ARG A 20 -10.91 10.36 -4.54
CA ARG A 20 -9.83 9.63 -5.23
C ARG A 20 -8.54 9.60 -4.42
N SER A 21 -8.64 9.22 -3.15
CA SER A 21 -7.50 9.15 -2.23
C SER A 21 -7.28 7.74 -1.70
N PHE A 22 -6.05 7.45 -1.31
CA PHE A 22 -5.61 6.19 -0.71
C PHE A 22 -4.63 6.47 0.42
N GLN A 23 -4.71 5.66 1.47
CA GLN A 23 -3.79 5.67 2.58
C GLN A 23 -3.43 4.23 2.97
N ALA A 24 -2.15 4.01 3.22
CA ALA A 24 -1.64 2.79 3.84
C ALA A 24 -0.78 3.17 5.06
N VAL A 25 -1.11 2.65 6.24
CA VAL A 25 -0.39 2.95 7.49
C VAL A 25 0.24 1.69 8.04
N LEU A 26 1.58 1.67 8.10
CA LEU A 26 2.37 0.59 8.68
C LEU A 26 2.58 0.84 10.17
N ARG A 27 2.23 -0.14 10.99
CA ARG A 27 2.46 -0.11 12.44
C ARG A 27 3.35 -1.26 12.90
N CYS A 28 4.16 -1.01 13.91
CA CYS A 28 4.89 -2.04 14.65
C CYS A 28 4.69 -1.86 16.15
N GLY A 29 4.22 -2.90 16.84
CA GLY A 29 3.86 -2.85 18.26
C GLY A 29 2.82 -1.78 18.57
N GLY A 30 1.88 -1.57 17.65
CA GLY A 30 0.85 -0.51 17.74
C GLY A 30 1.33 0.91 17.40
N ASN A 31 2.63 1.13 17.17
CA ASN A 31 3.17 2.44 16.83
C ASN A 31 3.25 2.60 15.31
N GLU A 32 2.82 3.76 14.81
CA GLU A 32 2.98 4.11 13.40
C GLU A 32 4.47 4.30 13.06
N ILE A 33 4.95 3.58 12.05
CA ILE A 33 6.32 3.69 11.54
C ILE A 33 6.35 4.44 10.22
N ALA A 34 5.35 4.23 9.37
CA ALA A 34 5.27 4.86 8.06
C ALA A 34 3.83 4.95 7.58
N ALA A 35 3.55 5.98 6.79
CA ALA A 35 2.30 6.11 6.06
C ALA A 35 2.57 6.49 4.60
N ILE A 36 1.85 5.85 3.69
CA ILE A 36 1.73 6.32 2.30
C ILE A 36 0.37 6.99 2.21
N CYS A 37 0.36 8.26 1.83
CA CYS A 37 -0.84 9.01 1.55
C CYS A 37 -0.79 9.46 0.10
N SER A 38 -1.87 9.24 -0.65
CA SER A 38 -1.95 9.69 -2.02
C SER A 38 -3.32 10.25 -2.36
N GLU A 39 -3.29 11.24 -3.25
CA GLU A 39 -4.44 11.81 -3.90
C GLU A 39 -4.41 11.48 -5.39
N LYS A 40 -5.48 11.81 -6.12
CA LYS A 40 -5.61 11.56 -7.57
C LYS A 40 -5.35 10.09 -7.97
N VAL A 41 -5.73 9.15 -7.10
CA VAL A 41 -5.59 7.71 -7.34
C VAL A 41 -6.23 7.35 -8.68
N LYS A 42 -5.48 6.62 -9.51
CA LYS A 42 -5.92 6.13 -10.82
C LYS A 42 -6.65 4.80 -10.66
N PHE A 43 -6.06 3.88 -9.91
CA PHE A 43 -6.70 2.63 -9.53
C PHE A 43 -6.06 2.01 -8.28
N ILE A 44 -6.83 1.12 -7.66
CA ILE A 44 -6.40 0.20 -6.60
C ILE A 44 -6.80 -1.19 -7.08
N GLU A 45 -5.83 -2.09 -7.16
CA GLU A 45 -6.03 -3.47 -7.62
C GLU A 45 -5.57 -4.44 -6.53
N ILE A 46 -6.40 -5.44 -6.24
CA ILE A 46 -5.98 -6.60 -5.45
C ILE A 46 -5.36 -7.62 -6.41
N ARG A 47 -4.07 -7.91 -6.23
CA ARG A 47 -3.35 -8.90 -7.03
C ARG A 47 -3.10 -10.16 -6.22
N HIS A 48 -3.22 -11.29 -6.89
CA HIS A 48 -2.86 -12.60 -6.36
C HIS A 48 -2.22 -13.42 -7.48
N ASP A 49 -0.90 -13.39 -7.54
CA ASP A 49 -0.10 -14.14 -8.51
C ASP A 49 1.09 -14.86 -7.83
N LYS A 50 1.95 -15.49 -8.64
CA LYS A 50 3.11 -16.25 -8.12
C LYS A 50 4.17 -15.37 -7.44
N THR A 51 4.13 -14.06 -7.68
CA THR A 51 5.12 -13.09 -7.21
C THR A 51 4.61 -12.24 -6.05
N MET A 52 3.31 -11.97 -5.98
CA MET A 52 2.71 -11.14 -4.94
C MET A 52 1.23 -11.48 -4.67
N SER A 53 0.88 -11.49 -3.38
CA SER A 53 -0.50 -11.47 -2.88
C SER A 53 -0.70 -10.19 -2.06
N GLY A 54 -1.52 -9.27 -2.55
CA GLY A 54 -1.66 -7.95 -1.93
C GLY A 54 -2.26 -6.86 -2.83
N LEU A 55 -1.84 -5.61 -2.63
CA LEU A 55 -2.35 -4.43 -3.31
C LEU A 55 -1.34 -3.83 -4.27
N HIS A 56 -1.85 -3.36 -5.40
CA HIS A 56 -1.17 -2.49 -6.33
C HIS A 56 -1.96 -1.20 -6.49
N VAL A 57 -1.30 -0.08 -6.22
CA VAL A 57 -1.93 1.25 -6.26
C VAL A 57 -1.13 2.16 -7.17
N VAL A 58 -1.81 2.79 -8.11
CA VAL A 58 -1.23 3.81 -8.99
C VAL A 58 -1.91 5.14 -8.75
N PHE A 59 -1.11 6.16 -8.54
CA PHE A 59 -1.55 7.50 -8.19
C PHE A 59 -0.63 8.55 -8.79
N ASP A 60 -1.04 9.82 -8.69
CA ASP A 60 -0.32 10.96 -9.25
C ASP A 60 0.16 11.83 -8.09
N ILE A 61 1.45 12.15 -8.08
CA ILE A 61 2.06 13.13 -7.17
C ILE A 61 2.58 14.26 -8.04
N ASP A 62 1.95 15.43 -7.94
CA ASP A 62 2.36 16.63 -8.67
C ASP A 62 2.57 16.42 -10.19
N GLY A 63 1.73 15.60 -10.82
CA GLY A 63 1.80 15.29 -12.26
C GLY A 63 2.75 14.15 -12.60
N VAL A 64 3.45 13.56 -11.61
CA VAL A 64 4.32 12.39 -11.78
C VAL A 64 3.57 11.14 -11.33
N LEU A 65 3.54 10.12 -12.19
CA LEU A 65 2.89 8.86 -11.87
C LEU A 65 3.73 8.11 -10.81
N SER A 66 3.05 7.54 -9.83
CA SER A 66 3.66 6.79 -8.74
C SER A 66 2.99 5.44 -8.61
N GLU A 67 3.79 4.43 -8.25
CA GLU A 67 3.34 3.06 -8.06
C GLU A 67 3.71 2.59 -6.66
N ALA A 68 2.72 2.06 -5.93
CA ALA A 68 2.93 1.38 -4.67
C ALA A 68 2.48 -0.09 -4.77
N LEU A 69 3.37 -1.00 -4.38
CA LEU A 69 3.08 -2.41 -4.18
C LEU A 69 3.13 -2.75 -2.70
N ILE A 70 2.08 -3.40 -2.22
CA ILE A 70 1.93 -3.77 -0.83
C ILE A 70 1.57 -5.25 -0.77
N ALA A 71 2.54 -6.10 -0.47
CA ALA A 71 2.26 -7.52 -0.29
C ALA A 71 1.87 -7.81 1.16
N LEU A 72 0.89 -8.69 1.32
CA LEU A 72 0.34 -9.11 2.60
C LEU A 72 0.89 -10.47 3.03
N GLU A 73 1.21 -11.34 2.07
CA GLU A 73 1.72 -12.69 2.32
C GLU A 73 2.92 -12.99 1.41
N PRO A 74 3.87 -13.83 1.85
CA PRO A 74 3.99 -14.43 3.19
C PRO A 74 4.55 -13.46 4.24
N THR A 75 5.08 -12.32 3.80
CA THR A 75 5.67 -11.28 4.66
C THR A 75 5.17 -9.93 4.19
N LEU A 76 4.71 -9.13 5.15
CA LEU A 76 4.26 -7.78 4.88
C LEU A 76 5.44 -6.94 4.35
N HIS A 77 5.30 -6.43 3.14
CA HIS A 77 6.26 -5.48 2.57
C HIS A 77 5.57 -4.43 1.74
N CYS A 78 6.10 -3.21 1.82
CA CYS A 78 5.62 -2.08 1.05
C CYS A 78 6.79 -1.52 0.24
N LYS A 79 6.55 -1.33 -1.06
CA LYS A 79 7.47 -0.69 -1.99
C LYS A 79 6.73 0.43 -2.69
N TRP A 80 7.39 1.57 -2.84
CA TRP A 80 6.86 2.71 -3.57
C TRP A 80 7.97 3.34 -4.39
N TRP A 81 7.65 3.75 -5.61
CA TRP A 81 8.55 4.47 -6.49
C TRP A 81 7.78 5.43 -7.40
N LEU A 82 8.52 6.42 -7.91
CA LEU A 82 8.06 7.27 -9.00
C LEU A 82 8.28 6.52 -10.32
N LEU A 83 7.28 6.53 -11.19
CA LEU A 83 7.42 6.08 -12.57
C LEU A 83 8.05 7.24 -13.34
N SER A 84 9.32 7.05 -13.72
CA SER A 84 10.02 7.96 -14.62
C SER A 84 9.75 7.51 -16.05
N ASP A 85 9.45 8.45 -16.93
CA ASP A 85 9.52 8.22 -18.38
C ASP A 85 10.98 7.95 -18.82
#